data_AF-A0A3R6NF11-F1
#
_entry.id   AF-A0A3R6NF11-F1
#
_cell.length_a   1.000
_cell.length_b   1.000
_cell.length_c   1.000
_cell.angle_alpha   90.00
_cell.angle_beta   90.00
_cell.angle_gamma   90.00
#
_symmetry.space_group_name_H-M   'P 1'
#
loop_
_entity.id
_entity.type
_entity.pdbx_description
1 polymer ?
#
loop_
_entity_poly.entity_id
_entity_poly.type
_entity_poly.pdbx_seq_one_letter_code
_entity_poly.pdbx_strand_id
1 'polypeptide(L)'
;MASRLSIENDRLKVGQVKRVTSNNGNKIDSITLLLNESVEVLFAPNGNILEFTVSNPNIDMSNLDCTIDKETLRDLVISFKDAYNQIIANESEGTNS
;
A
#
# COMPACT_ATOMS: atom_id res chain seq x y z
N MET A 1 14.99 25.37 -16.72
CA MET A 1 13.73 24.66 -17.05
C MET A 1 13.88 23.23 -16.59
N ALA A 2 13.48 22.92 -15.36
CA ALA A 2 13.46 21.54 -14.87
C ALA A 2 12.26 20.85 -15.51
N SER A 3 12.52 19.71 -16.14
CA SER A 3 11.59 18.96 -16.95
C SER A 3 10.27 18.74 -16.21
N ARG A 4 9.18 19.01 -16.93
CA ARG A 4 7.83 18.49 -16.69
C ARG A 4 7.91 16.96 -16.79
N LEU A 5 8.52 16.31 -15.81
CA LEU A 5 8.55 14.86 -15.63
C LEU A 5 7.13 14.46 -15.24
N SER A 6 6.29 14.32 -16.26
CA SER A 6 5.17 13.38 -16.38
C SER A 6 4.58 12.91 -15.04
N ILE A 7 3.84 13.78 -14.37
CA ILE A 7 2.94 13.41 -13.26
C ILE A 7 1.85 12.42 -13.74
N GLU A 8 1.66 12.28 -15.06
CA GLU A 8 0.78 11.27 -15.66
C GLU A 8 1.29 9.82 -15.53
N ASN A 9 2.57 9.58 -15.21
CA ASN A 9 3.16 8.24 -15.18
C ASN A 9 3.08 7.51 -13.82
N ASP A 10 2.41 8.11 -12.82
CA ASP A 10 2.40 7.62 -11.44
C ASP A 10 1.12 6.90 -11.00
N ARG A 11 0.13 6.77 -11.91
CA ARG A 11 -1.12 6.06 -11.65
C ARG A 11 -0.87 4.56 -11.70
N LEU A 12 -1.23 3.85 -10.63
CA LEU A 12 -1.21 2.39 -10.63
C LEU A 12 -2.08 1.85 -11.77
N LYS A 13 -1.66 0.73 -12.35
CA LYS A 13 -2.53 -0.11 -13.18
C LYS A 13 -3.26 -1.10 -12.27
N VAL A 14 -4.41 -1.58 -12.74
CA VAL A 14 -5.17 -2.62 -12.05
C VAL A 14 -4.27 -3.83 -11.81
N GLY A 15 -4.29 -4.37 -10.58
CA GLY A 15 -3.41 -5.46 -10.18
C GLY A 15 -1.98 -5.04 -9.83
N GLN A 16 -1.66 -3.74 -9.76
CA GLN A 16 -0.36 -3.32 -9.27
C GLN A 16 -0.39 -3.02 -7.77
N VAL A 17 0.74 -3.29 -7.13
CA VAL A 17 1.02 -2.89 -5.75
C VAL A 17 2.07 -1.79 -5.77
N LYS A 18 1.76 -0.64 -5.18
CA LYS A 18 2.70 0.48 -5.01
C LYS A 18 3.05 0.58 -3.54
N ARG A 19 4.35 0.74 -3.26
CA ARG A 19 4.84 1.06 -1.93
C ARG A 19 5.29 2.51 -1.91
N VAL A 20 4.81 3.25 -0.92
CA VAL A 20 5.32 4.59 -0.60
C VAL A 20 6.16 4.44 0.65
N THR A 21 7.39 4.93 0.58
CA THR A 21 8.38 4.78 1.64
C THR A 21 9.03 6.11 1.98
N SER A 22 9.31 6.32 3.27
CA SER A 22 10.13 7.40 3.80
C SER A 22 11.43 6.85 4.40
N ASN A 23 12.23 7.74 4.99
CA ASN A 23 13.51 7.40 5.62
C ASN A 23 14.43 6.59 4.69
N ASN A 24 14.64 7.10 3.46
CA ASN A 24 15.46 6.46 2.42
C ASN A 24 15.04 5.02 2.06
N GLY A 25 13.74 4.70 2.17
CA GLY A 25 13.21 3.38 1.84
C GLY A 25 13.11 2.43 3.03
N ASN A 26 13.59 2.83 4.21
CA ASN A 26 13.58 1.99 5.41
C ASN A 26 12.24 1.97 6.12
N LYS A 27 11.38 2.95 5.87
CA LYS A 27 10.05 3.04 6.46
C LYS A 27 9.00 2.98 5.36
N ILE A 28 8.10 2.02 5.44
CA ILE A 28 6.87 1.96 4.66
C ILE A 28 5.87 2.94 5.30
N ASP A 29 5.44 3.92 4.51
CA ASP A 29 4.37 4.83 4.89
C ASP A 29 3.01 4.27 4.45
N SER A 30 2.95 3.69 3.24
CA SER A 30 1.76 3.02 2.76
C SER A 30 2.03 1.96 1.68
N ILE A 31 1.09 1.05 1.54
CA ILE A 31 0.97 0.08 0.46
C ILE A 31 -0.38 0.34 -0.20
N THR A 32 -0.37 0.56 -1.52
CA THR A 32 -1.57 0.81 -2.30
C THR A 32 -1.77 -0.32 -3.31
N LEU A 33 -2.97 -0.88 -3.38
CA LEU A 33 -3.40 -1.83 -4.41
C LEU A 33 -4.57 -1.25 -5.18
N LEU A 34 -4.44 -1.13 -6.50
CA LEU A 34 -5.55 -0.78 -7.37
C LEU A 34 -6.30 -2.07 -7.76
N LEU A 35 -7.46 -2.30 -7.14
CA LEU A 35 -8.25 -3.52 -7.36
C LEU A 35 -8.95 -3.50 -8.71
N ASN A 36 -9.49 -2.35 -9.10
CA ASN A 36 -10.10 -2.09 -10.40
C ASN A 36 -10.02 -0.59 -10.71
N GLU A 37 -10.61 -0.15 -11.83
CA GLU A 37 -10.53 1.26 -12.27
C GLU A 37 -11.10 2.29 -11.29
N SER A 38 -11.92 1.87 -10.32
CA SER A 38 -12.64 2.74 -9.38
C SER A 38 -12.36 2.45 -7.91
N VAL A 39 -11.64 1.38 -7.58
CA VAL A 39 -11.40 0.95 -6.19
C VAL A 39 -9.91 0.86 -5.91
N GLU A 40 -9.45 1.77 -5.06
CA GLU A 40 -8.10 1.75 -4.50
C GLU A 40 -8.16 1.34 -3.03
N VAL A 41 -7.29 0.41 -2.67
CA VAL A 41 -7.11 -0.07 -1.31
C VAL A 41 -5.78 0.42 -0.79
N LEU A 42 -5.81 1.06 0.38
CA LEU A 42 -4.65 1.57 1.08
C LEU A 42 -4.44 0.76 2.36
N PHE A 43 -3.19 0.35 2.59
CA PHE A 43 -2.72 -0.20 3.85
C PHE A 43 -1.63 0.72 4.41
N ALA A 44 -1.72 1.08 5.69
CA ALA A 44 -0.73 1.95 6.34
C ALA A 44 -0.35 1.42 7.72
N PRO A 45 0.95 1.19 8.01
CA PRO A 45 1.39 0.89 9.37
C PRO A 45 1.06 2.07 10.30
N ASN A 46 0.33 1.79 11.38
CA ASN A 46 -0.02 2.79 12.39
C ASN A 46 0.26 2.19 13.79
N GLY A 47 1.41 2.55 14.37
CA GLY A 47 1.88 1.94 15.60
C GLY A 47 2.06 0.42 15.43
N ASN A 48 1.26 -0.35 16.18
CA ASN A 48 1.30 -1.81 16.20
C ASN A 48 0.22 -2.48 15.29
N ILE A 49 -0.52 -1.70 14.51
CA ILE A 49 -1.52 -2.22 13.58
C ILE A 49 -1.20 -1.86 12.13
N LEU A 50 -1.78 -2.61 11.20
CA LEU A 50 -1.85 -2.23 9.79
C LEU A 50 -3.29 -1.74 9.52
N GLU A 51 -3.45 -0.42 9.34
CA GLU A 51 -4.74 0.17 9.00
C GLU A 51 -5.10 -0.19 7.55
N PHE A 52 -6.37 -0.54 7.32
CA PHE A 52 -6.93 -0.89 6.03
C PHE A 52 -8.05 0.09 5.66
N THR A 53 -7.87 0.79 4.55
CA THR A 53 -8.81 1.80 4.08
C THR A 53 -9.17 1.54 2.63
N VAL A 54 -10.47 1.50 2.34
CA VAL A 54 -11.01 1.42 0.98
C VAL A 54 -11.52 2.81 0.61
N SER A 55 -10.93 3.41 -0.42
CA SER A 55 -11.37 4.71 -0.94
C SER A 55 -12.27 4.47 -2.16
N ASN A 56 -13.58 4.50 -1.96
CA ASN A 56 -14.55 4.55 -3.06
C ASN A 56 -15.75 5.43 -2.65
N PRO A 57 -16.06 6.52 -3.39
CA PRO A 57 -17.15 7.43 -3.05
C PRO A 57 -18.56 6.82 -3.25
N ASN A 58 -18.69 5.69 -3.97
CA ASN A 58 -19.96 5.07 -4.33
C ASN A 58 -19.94 3.54 -4.10
N ILE A 59 -19.49 3.08 -2.92
CA ILE A 59 -19.29 1.64 -2.63
C ILE A 59 -20.54 0.81 -2.99
N ASP A 60 -20.43 0.08 -4.10
CA ASP A 60 -21.09 -1.18 -4.34
C ASP A 60 -20.07 -2.27 -3.99
N MET A 61 -20.38 -3.07 -2.97
CA MET A 61 -19.47 -4.10 -2.44
C MET A 61 -19.14 -5.19 -3.48
N SER A 62 -19.95 -5.34 -4.53
CA SER A 62 -19.61 -6.24 -5.65
C SER A 62 -18.32 -5.83 -6.36
N ASN A 63 -17.92 -4.56 -6.28
CA ASN A 63 -16.66 -4.07 -6.86
C ASN A 63 -15.42 -4.47 -6.04
N LEU A 64 -15.57 -5.16 -4.90
CA LEU A 64 -14.45 -5.71 -4.15
C LEU A 64 -14.07 -7.13 -4.62
N ASP A 65 -14.94 -7.80 -5.38
CA ASP A 65 -14.61 -9.08 -6.00
C ASP A 65 -13.57 -8.86 -7.10
N CYS A 66 -12.37 -9.41 -6.91
CA CYS A 66 -11.28 -9.31 -7.86
C CYS A 66 -10.50 -10.63 -7.97
N THR A 67 -9.90 -10.85 -9.14
CA THR A 67 -8.93 -11.93 -9.32
C THR A 67 -7.53 -11.35 -9.17
N ILE A 68 -6.78 -11.87 -8.22
CA ILE A 68 -5.37 -11.49 -7.99
C ILE A 68 -4.50 -12.50 -8.73
N ASP A 69 -3.72 -12.03 -9.70
CA ASP A 69 -2.78 -12.89 -10.41
C ASP A 69 -1.55 -13.25 -9.56
N LYS A 70 -0.71 -14.16 -10.08
CA LYS A 70 0.45 -14.68 -9.37
C LYS A 70 1.46 -13.58 -8.99
N GLU A 71 1.68 -12.60 -9.87
CA GLU A 71 2.68 -11.55 -9.66
C GLU A 71 2.18 -10.54 -8.64
N THR A 72 0.93 -10.10 -8.79
CA THR A 72 0.23 -9.24 -7.84
C THR A 72 0.20 -9.87 -6.45
N LEU A 73 -0.14 -11.16 -6.36
CA LEU A 73 -0.18 -11.88 -5.09
C LEU A 73 1.19 -11.91 -4.42
N ARG A 74 2.26 -12.20 -5.20
CA ARG A 74 3.63 -12.19 -4.69
C ARG A 74 4.00 -10.81 -4.13
N ASP A 75 3.72 -9.75 -4.88
CA ASP A 75 4.08 -8.39 -4.49
C ASP A 75 3.31 -7.91 -3.27
N LEU A 76 2.03 -8.28 -3.16
CA LEU A 76 1.20 -8.01 -2.00
C LEU A 76 1.74 -8.72 -0.75
N VAL A 77 2.07 -10.02 -0.85
CA VAL A 77 2.62 -10.81 0.26
C VAL A 77 3.96 -10.26 0.74
N ILE A 78 4.86 -9.89 -0.18
CA ILE A 78 6.15 -9.28 0.17
C ILE A 78 5.90 -7.95 0.90
N SER A 79 5.00 -7.12 0.39
CA SER A 79 4.69 -5.83 0.97
C SER A 79 4.11 -5.96 2.38
N PHE A 80 3.20 -6.93 2.60
CA PHE A 80 2.66 -7.21 3.94
C PHE A 80 3.70 -7.77 4.90
N LYS A 81 4.58 -8.66 4.43
CA LYS A 81 5.68 -9.18 5.26
C LYS A 81 6.61 -8.04 5.70
N ASP A 82 6.94 -7.12 4.80
CA ASP A 82 7.81 -5.99 5.11
C ASP A 82 7.12 -5.02 6.10
N ALA A 83 5.83 -4.75 5.90
CA ALA A 83 5.03 -3.94 6.84
C ALA A 83 4.92 -4.60 8.22
N TYR A 84 4.73 -5.92 8.28
CA TYR A 84 4.71 -6.68 9.53
C TYR A 84 6.02 -6.55 10.31
N ASN A 85 7.16 -6.66 9.61
CA ASN A 85 8.47 -6.48 10.24
C ASN A 85 8.65 -5.07 10.80
N GLN A 86 8.17 -4.04 10.10
CA GLN A 86 8.18 -2.67 10.60
C GLN A 86 7.29 -2.49 11.84
N ILE A 87 6.11 -3.10 11.84
CA ILE A 87 5.18 -3.08 12.98
C ILE A 87 5.85 -3.67 14.23
N ILE A 88 6.55 -4.81 14.11
CA ILE A 88 7.33 -5.39 15.22
C ILE A 88 8.44 -4.45 15.70
N ALA A 89 9.17 -3.83 14.76
CA ALA A 89 10.22 -2.88 15.11
C ALA A 89 9.67 -1.68 15.89
N ASN A 90 8.52 -1.14 15.48
CA ASN A 90 7.86 -0.04 16.18
C ASN A 90 7.46 -0.41 17.63
N GLU A 91 6.97 -1.63 17.87
CA GLU A 91 6.65 -2.12 19.23
C GLU A 91 7.90 -2.16 20.13
N SER A 92 9.04 -2.52 19.54
CA SER A 92 10.33 -2.63 20.23
C SER A 92 10.90 -1.27 20.63
N GLU A 93 10.59 -0.21 19.88
CA GLU A 93 11.03 1.16 20.17
C GLU A 93 10.14 1.88 21.19
N GLY A 94 8.84 1.53 21.25
CA GLY A 94 7.87 2.13 22.18
C GLY A 94 7.97 1.64 23.64
N THR A 95 8.81 0.66 23.94
CA THR A 95 9.02 0.11 25.31
C THR A 95 10.18 0.74 26.07
N ASN A 96 10.90 1.69 25.46
CA ASN A 96 12.04 2.40 26.06
C ASN A 96 11.75 3.88 26.42
N SER A 97 10.50 4.25 26.70
CA SER A 97 10.11 5.60 27.16
C SER A 97 9.30 5.56 28.45
#